data_AF-G8S5R1-F1
#
_entry.id   AF-G8S5R1-F1
#
_cell.length_a   1.000
_cell.length_b   1.000
_cell.length_c   1.000
_cell.angle_alpha   90.00
_cell.angle_beta   90.00
_cell.angle_gamma   90.00
#
_symmetry.space_group_name_H-M   'P 1'
#
loop_
_entity.id
_entity.type
_entity.pdbx_description
1 polymer ?
#
loop_
_entity_poly.entity_id
_entity_poly.type
_entity_poly.pdbx_seq_one_letter_code
_entity_poly.pdbx_strand_id
1 'polypeptide(L)'
;MVITLRAVVELGSDRWLELDGRCGAEQAALFVGALAGADADLPAAERIAALLAAEMLIVAGGLALDDTVSGVSIRPGCCAGLEDWRDWASIAAGQPVWLGHSPEPRIEVDGDRRRVWQDVTPGSPHVDVTGAELFRLLAGVQRDLVGFLGVLRAWGRSFGRGDLLAARIDRDFAITAPLPDAGWVDQAIS
;
A
#
# COMPACT_ATOMS: atom_id res chain seq x y z
N MET A 1 -13.77 -17.83 5.45
CA MET A 1 -13.13 -16.54 5.75
C MET A 1 -12.77 -15.91 4.41
N VAL A 2 -13.25 -14.71 4.12
CA VAL A 2 -12.86 -13.98 2.90
C VAL A 2 -12.16 -12.71 3.36
N ILE A 3 -10.84 -12.85 3.49
CA ILE A 3 -9.94 -11.76 3.83
C ILE A 3 -9.45 -11.12 2.55
N THR A 4 -9.44 -9.80 2.53
CA THR A 4 -8.88 -9.00 1.44
C THR A 4 -7.80 -8.09 1.98
N LEU A 5 -6.70 -7.97 1.25
CA LEU A 5 -5.63 -7.00 1.49
C LEU A 5 -5.53 -6.10 0.27
N ARG A 6 -5.49 -4.79 0.47
CA ARG A 6 -5.56 -3.81 -0.62
C ARG A 6 -4.59 -2.68 -0.41
N ALA A 7 -3.96 -2.22 -1.48
CA ALA A 7 -3.22 -0.97 -1.46
C ALA A 7 -4.20 0.21 -1.43
N VAL A 8 -4.01 1.12 -0.48
CA VAL A 8 -4.84 2.30 -0.31
C VAL A 8 -3.99 3.55 -0.14
N VAL A 9 -4.51 4.67 -0.63
CA VAL A 9 -3.96 6.01 -0.40
C VAL A 9 -4.99 6.86 0.33
N GLU A 10 -4.55 7.62 1.31
CA GLU A 10 -5.41 8.54 2.05
C GLU A 10 -5.66 9.81 1.22
N LEU A 11 -6.93 10.18 1.06
CA LEU A 11 -7.36 11.42 0.39
C LEU A 11 -7.82 12.50 1.39
N GLY A 12 -7.71 12.22 2.69
CA GLY A 12 -8.15 13.04 3.82
C GLY A 12 -9.52 12.64 4.38
N SER A 13 -9.74 12.93 5.67
CA SER A 13 -11.01 12.70 6.40
C SER A 13 -11.55 11.27 6.26
N ASP A 14 -10.71 10.25 6.51
CA ASP A 14 -11.04 8.83 6.39
C ASP A 14 -11.50 8.39 4.99
N ARG A 15 -11.21 9.18 3.95
CA ARG A 15 -11.44 8.79 2.56
C ARG A 15 -10.22 8.08 2.02
N TRP A 16 -10.44 6.88 1.52
CA TRP A 16 -9.41 6.01 1.00
C TRP A 16 -9.63 5.76 -0.50
N LEU A 17 -8.54 5.83 -1.26
CA LEU A 17 -8.49 5.40 -2.65
C LEU A 17 -7.85 4.02 -2.72
N GLU A 18 -8.63 3.00 -3.10
CA GLU A 18 -8.12 1.67 -3.44
C GLU A 18 -7.38 1.73 -4.80
N LEU A 19 -6.19 1.13 -4.87
CA LEU A 19 -5.34 1.14 -6.06
C LEU A 19 -5.34 -0.23 -6.74
N ASP A 20 -5.91 -0.31 -7.94
CA ASP A 20 -5.90 -1.52 -8.76
C ASP A 20 -5.98 -1.23 -10.27
N GLY A 21 -5.94 -2.28 -11.08
CA GLY A 21 -6.04 -2.17 -12.55
C GLY A 21 -7.43 -1.81 -13.10
N ARG A 22 -8.46 -1.69 -12.25
CA ARG A 22 -9.82 -1.29 -12.60
C ARG A 22 -10.03 0.22 -12.42
N CYS A 23 -9.10 0.92 -11.78
CA CYS A 23 -9.10 2.38 -11.67
C CYS A 23 -9.19 3.05 -13.05
N GLY A 24 -9.86 4.21 -13.09
CA GLY A 24 -9.95 5.08 -14.26
C GLY A 24 -9.08 6.33 -14.15
N ALA A 25 -9.26 7.24 -15.12
CA ALA A 25 -8.53 8.49 -15.20
C ALA A 25 -8.74 9.41 -13.99
N GLU A 26 -9.94 9.38 -13.38
CA GLU A 26 -10.26 10.16 -12.18
C GLU A 26 -9.44 9.67 -10.97
N GLN A 27 -9.43 8.36 -10.72
CA GLN A 27 -8.63 7.75 -9.66
C GLN A 27 -7.13 8.00 -9.87
N ALA A 28 -6.64 7.92 -11.11
CA ALA A 28 -5.26 8.26 -11.43
C ALA A 28 -4.94 9.72 -11.09
N ALA A 29 -5.85 10.66 -11.41
CA ALA A 29 -5.67 12.06 -11.07
C ALA A 29 -5.70 12.31 -9.55
N LEU A 30 -6.59 11.64 -8.81
CA LEU A 30 -6.65 11.71 -7.34
C LEU A 30 -5.36 11.19 -6.70
N PHE A 31 -4.86 10.03 -7.14
CA PHE A 31 -3.61 9.48 -6.67
C PHE A 31 -2.43 10.43 -6.93
N VAL A 32 -2.31 10.96 -8.15
CA VAL A 32 -1.23 11.92 -8.49
C VAL A 32 -1.38 13.22 -7.71
N GLY A 33 -2.60 13.66 -7.41
CA GLY A 33 -2.86 14.80 -6.53
C GLY A 33 -2.40 14.54 -5.10
N ALA A 34 -2.77 13.39 -4.52
CA ALA A 34 -2.34 12.99 -3.18
C ALA A 34 -0.81 12.88 -3.08
N LEU A 35 -0.17 12.29 -4.08
CA LEU A 35 1.27 12.15 -4.17
C LEU A 35 2.00 13.49 -4.33
N ALA A 36 1.37 14.48 -4.97
CA ALA A 36 1.93 15.82 -5.13
C ALA A 36 1.86 16.65 -3.84
N GLY A 37 1.03 16.27 -2.86
CA GLY A 37 0.94 16.95 -1.57
C GLY A 37 0.61 18.43 -1.70
N ALA A 38 1.53 19.31 -1.29
CA ALA A 38 1.37 20.76 -1.38
C ALA A 38 1.19 21.27 -2.82
N ASP A 39 1.65 20.50 -3.82
CA ASP A 39 1.52 20.83 -5.23
C ASP A 39 0.23 20.27 -5.87
N ALA A 40 -0.71 19.73 -5.08
CA ALA A 40 -1.94 19.12 -5.59
C ALA A 40 -2.78 20.05 -6.48
N ASP A 41 -2.73 21.36 -6.24
CA ASP A 41 -3.48 22.38 -6.99
C ASP A 41 -2.81 22.79 -8.31
N LEU A 42 -1.56 22.38 -8.57
CA LEU A 42 -0.90 22.65 -9.84
C LEU A 42 -1.60 21.92 -11.00
N PRO A 43 -1.51 22.41 -12.24
CA PRO A 43 -1.95 21.67 -13.41
C PRO A 43 -1.30 20.28 -13.49
N ALA A 44 -2.02 19.28 -14.02
CA ALA A 44 -1.58 17.89 -14.02
C ALA A 44 -0.18 17.67 -14.62
N ALA A 45 0.16 18.37 -15.71
CA ALA A 45 1.49 18.28 -16.33
C ALA A 45 2.60 18.81 -15.42
N GLU A 46 2.33 19.88 -14.67
CA GLU A 46 3.28 20.48 -13.72
C GLU A 46 3.45 19.59 -12.48
N ARG A 47 2.37 19.00 -11.96
CA ARG A 47 2.46 17.98 -10.90
C ARG A 47 3.35 16.82 -11.33
N ILE A 48 3.13 16.28 -12.52
CA ILE A 48 3.97 15.19 -13.04
C ILE A 48 5.44 15.61 -13.12
N ALA A 49 5.71 16.84 -13.57
CA ALA A 49 7.09 17.35 -13.63
C ALA A 49 7.73 17.46 -12.23
N ALA A 50 6.98 17.95 -11.23
CA ALA A 50 7.43 18.03 -9.84
C ALA A 50 7.72 16.63 -9.27
N LEU A 51 6.81 15.68 -9.45
CA LEU A 51 6.99 14.28 -9.02
C LEU A 51 8.21 13.61 -9.66
N LEU A 52 8.47 13.88 -10.94
CA LEU A 52 9.66 13.36 -11.63
C LEU A 52 10.96 13.98 -11.09
N ALA A 53 10.91 15.22 -10.61
CA ALA A 53 12.05 15.93 -10.04
C ALA A 53 12.29 15.68 -8.54
N ALA A 54 11.28 15.16 -7.82
CA ALA A 54 11.40 14.82 -6.41
C ALA A 54 12.55 13.84 -6.15
N GLU A 55 13.15 13.89 -4.96
CA GLU A 55 14.18 12.92 -4.57
C GLU A 55 13.56 11.55 -4.32
N MET A 56 12.49 11.51 -3.53
CA MET A 56 11.73 10.32 -3.17
C MET A 56 10.24 10.63 -3.22
N LEU A 57 9.46 9.67 -3.68
CA LEU A 57 8.01 9.69 -3.60
C LEU A 57 7.57 9.05 -2.29
N ILE A 58 6.67 9.73 -1.57
CA ILE A 58 6.02 9.22 -0.36
C ILE A 58 4.54 9.62 -0.43
N VAL A 59 3.65 8.76 0.04
CA VAL A 59 2.21 9.09 0.10
C VAL A 59 1.53 8.36 1.23
N ALA A 60 0.78 9.11 2.05
CA ALA A 60 0.02 8.55 3.16
C ALA A 60 -0.91 7.42 2.68
N GLY A 61 -0.85 6.28 3.37
CA GLY A 61 -1.54 5.08 2.94
C GLY A 61 -0.81 3.81 3.34
N GLY A 62 -0.79 2.84 2.43
CA GLY A 62 -0.22 1.52 2.69
C GLY A 62 -1.24 0.44 2.41
N LEU A 63 -1.38 -0.52 3.32
CA LEU A 63 -2.26 -1.66 3.15
C LEU A 63 -3.44 -1.66 4.11
N ALA A 64 -4.64 -1.88 3.55
CA ALA A 64 -5.87 -2.09 4.29
C ALA A 64 -6.24 -3.58 4.27
N LEU A 65 -6.58 -4.13 5.44
CA LEU A 65 -6.98 -5.52 5.61
C LEU A 65 -8.45 -5.56 6.04
N ASP A 66 -9.28 -6.33 5.34
CA ASP A 66 -10.69 -6.49 5.69
C ASP A 66 -11.02 -7.98 5.81
N ASP A 67 -11.75 -8.35 6.85
CA ASP A 67 -12.43 -9.64 6.96
C ASP A 67 -13.92 -9.43 6.76
N THR A 68 -14.41 -9.83 5.59
CA THR A 68 -15.82 -9.66 5.23
C THR A 68 -16.78 -10.55 6.03
N VAL A 69 -16.28 -11.58 6.72
CA VAL A 69 -17.11 -12.45 7.57
C VAL A 69 -17.38 -11.80 8.92
N SER A 70 -16.34 -11.27 9.57
CA SER A 70 -16.49 -10.57 10.85
C SER A 70 -16.88 -9.09 10.70
N GLY A 71 -16.71 -8.52 9.50
CA GLY A 71 -16.91 -7.10 9.22
C GLY A 71 -15.79 -6.22 9.75
N VAL A 72 -14.67 -6.81 10.19
CA VAL A 72 -13.51 -6.08 10.71
C VAL A 72 -12.71 -5.49 9.56
N SER A 73 -12.37 -4.20 9.71
CA SER A 73 -11.52 -3.45 8.79
C SER A 73 -10.36 -2.85 9.57
N ILE A 74 -9.14 -3.11 9.07
CA ILE A 74 -7.91 -2.50 9.53
C ILE A 74 -7.45 -1.51 8.46
N ARG A 75 -7.10 -0.31 8.88
CA ARG A 75 -6.61 0.79 8.05
C ARG A 75 -5.19 1.17 8.46
N PRO A 76 -4.40 1.74 7.53
CA PRO A 76 -3.07 2.25 7.85
C PRO A 76 -3.13 3.34 8.92
N GLY A 77 -2.10 3.42 9.77
CA GLY A 77 -1.90 4.53 10.69
C GLY A 77 -1.43 5.80 9.98
N CYS A 78 -1.49 6.95 10.65
CA CYS A 78 -1.27 8.29 10.03
C CYS A 78 0.16 8.59 9.56
N CYS A 79 1.09 7.65 9.73
CA CYS A 79 2.47 7.74 9.24
C CYS A 79 2.87 6.53 8.39
N ALA A 80 1.92 5.63 8.13
CA ALA A 80 2.14 4.58 7.16
C ALA A 80 2.07 5.19 5.75
N GLY A 81 3.01 4.76 4.91
CA GLY A 81 3.07 5.16 3.52
C GLY A 81 2.80 3.99 2.58
N LEU A 82 2.40 4.31 1.35
CA LEU A 82 2.35 3.30 0.30
C LEU A 82 3.75 2.76 -0.02
N GLU A 83 4.80 3.55 0.14
CA GLU A 83 6.20 3.15 -0.04
C GLU A 83 6.61 1.94 0.82
N ASP A 84 5.98 1.76 1.99
CA ASP A 84 6.30 0.70 2.95
C ASP A 84 5.43 -0.57 2.77
N TRP A 85 4.60 -0.63 1.71
CA TRP A 85 3.66 -1.75 1.52
C TRP A 85 4.33 -3.14 1.53
N ARG A 86 5.61 -3.20 1.15
CA ARG A 86 6.41 -4.43 1.09
C ARG A 86 6.83 -4.94 2.46
N ASP A 87 6.83 -4.09 3.48
CA ASP A 87 7.21 -4.46 4.85
C ASP A 87 6.26 -5.50 5.45
N TRP A 88 5.05 -5.62 4.89
CA TRP A 88 4.14 -6.69 5.23
C TRP A 88 4.67 -8.10 4.92
N ALA A 89 5.67 -8.24 4.04
CA ALA A 89 6.37 -9.51 3.84
C ALA A 89 7.14 -9.96 5.10
N SER A 90 7.70 -9.00 5.85
CA SER A 90 8.34 -9.27 7.14
C SER A 90 7.31 -9.79 8.15
N ILE A 91 6.10 -9.24 8.15
CA ILE A 91 4.99 -9.75 8.96
C ILE A 91 4.67 -11.19 8.60
N ALA A 92 4.57 -11.50 7.31
CA ALA A 92 4.29 -12.86 6.85
C ALA A 92 5.36 -13.84 7.34
N ALA A 93 6.63 -13.43 7.33
CA ALA A 93 7.77 -14.17 7.88
C ALA A 93 7.86 -14.17 9.42
N GLY A 94 6.95 -13.51 10.13
CA GLY A 94 6.89 -13.53 11.60
C GLY A 94 7.70 -12.44 12.29
N GLN A 95 8.13 -11.40 11.57
CA GLN A 95 8.75 -10.22 12.14
C GLN A 95 7.70 -9.10 12.29
N PRO A 96 7.52 -8.53 13.49
CA PRO A 96 6.61 -7.41 13.65
C PRO A 96 7.16 -6.17 12.93
N VAL A 97 6.26 -5.40 12.30
CA VAL A 97 6.58 -4.11 11.70
C VAL A 97 5.69 -3.03 12.30
N TRP A 98 6.15 -1.78 12.26
CA TRP A 98 5.36 -0.66 12.71
C TRP A 98 4.39 -0.23 11.60
N LEU A 99 3.09 -0.12 11.91
CA LEU A 99 2.03 0.19 10.94
C LEU A 99 1.53 1.63 11.03
N GLY A 100 2.34 2.53 11.60
CA GLY A 100 2.01 3.94 11.81
C GLY A 100 1.54 4.27 13.23
N HIS A 101 1.42 5.58 13.49
CA HIS A 101 0.80 6.12 14.71
C HIS A 101 -0.74 6.10 14.59
N SER A 102 -1.44 6.74 15.54
CA SER A 102 -2.92 6.77 15.65
C SER A 102 -3.66 6.98 14.32
N PRO A 103 -4.64 6.13 13.96
CA PRO A 103 -5.01 4.89 14.66
C PRO A 103 -3.84 3.90 14.60
N GLU A 104 -3.43 3.31 15.72
CA GLU A 104 -2.14 2.59 15.87
C GLU A 104 -2.32 1.10 15.61
N PRO A 105 -2.21 0.61 14.36
CA PRO A 105 -2.50 -0.76 14.05
C PRO A 105 -1.34 -1.60 14.56
N ARG A 106 -1.64 -2.72 15.20
CA ARG A 106 -0.62 -3.56 15.83
C ARG A 106 -0.69 -4.98 15.33
N ILE A 107 0.48 -5.59 15.27
CA ILE A 107 0.64 -6.98 14.87
C ILE A 107 1.14 -7.77 16.07
N GLU A 108 0.44 -8.85 16.36
CA GLU A 108 0.89 -9.89 17.27
C GLU A 108 1.25 -11.14 16.45
N VAL A 109 2.48 -11.64 16.67
CA VAL A 109 2.99 -12.85 16.03
C VAL A 109 2.99 -13.98 17.05
N ASP A 110 2.21 -15.03 16.78
CA ASP A 110 2.11 -16.23 17.62
C ASP A 110 2.17 -17.49 16.75
N GLY A 111 3.35 -18.12 16.69
CA GLY A 111 3.59 -19.26 15.80
C GLY A 111 3.39 -18.87 14.33
N ASP A 112 2.45 -19.51 13.63
CA ASP A 112 2.06 -19.16 12.25
C ASP A 112 0.93 -18.11 12.18
N ARG A 113 0.29 -17.79 13.32
CA ARG A 113 -0.75 -16.78 13.37
C ARG A 113 -0.13 -15.38 13.35
N ARG A 114 -0.70 -14.50 12.53
CA ARG A 114 -0.49 -13.05 12.51
C ARG A 114 -1.82 -12.41 12.85
N ARG A 115 -1.92 -11.84 14.04
CA ARG A 115 -3.12 -11.13 14.48
C ARG A 115 -2.90 -9.64 14.27
N VAL A 116 -3.77 -9.02 13.49
CA VAL A 116 -3.71 -7.59 13.17
C VAL A 116 -4.86 -6.86 13.83
N TRP A 117 -4.54 -5.88 14.67
CA TRP A 117 -5.47 -5.03 15.41
C TRP A 117 -5.51 -3.64 14.78
N GLN A 118 -6.67 -2.96 14.81
CA GLN A 118 -6.76 -1.55 14.38
C GLN A 118 -6.17 -0.62 15.44
N ASP A 119 -6.49 -0.90 16.70
CA ASP A 119 -5.97 -0.27 17.90
C ASP A 119 -5.95 -1.33 19.00
N VAL A 120 -5.01 -1.24 19.94
CA VAL A 120 -4.95 -2.19 21.07
C VAL A 120 -5.69 -1.62 22.28
N THR A 121 -6.99 -1.90 22.33
CA THR A 121 -7.81 -1.73 23.55
C THR A 121 -8.56 -3.04 23.89
N PRO A 122 -8.95 -3.27 25.15
CA PRO A 122 -9.69 -4.48 25.52
C PRO A 122 -10.94 -4.69 24.65
N GLY A 123 -11.02 -5.83 23.96
CA GLY A 123 -12.16 -6.17 23.08
C GLY A 123 -12.08 -5.57 21.66
N SER A 124 -10.95 -4.97 21.27
CA SER A 124 -10.80 -4.41 19.92
C SER A 124 -10.98 -5.47 18.84
N PRO A 125 -11.55 -5.11 17.68
CA PRO A 125 -11.63 -6.02 16.56
C PRO A 125 -10.23 -6.33 16.02
N HIS A 126 -10.03 -7.58 15.59
CA HIS A 126 -8.80 -8.03 14.95
C HIS A 126 -9.10 -8.99 13.80
N VAL A 127 -8.10 -9.16 12.95
CA VAL A 127 -8.10 -10.16 11.88
C VAL A 127 -6.93 -11.11 12.12
N ASP A 128 -7.21 -12.40 12.11
CA ASP A 128 -6.20 -13.45 12.17
C ASP A 128 -5.91 -13.96 10.75
N VAL A 129 -4.64 -13.96 10.36
CA VAL A 129 -4.14 -14.57 9.11
C VAL A 129 -2.95 -15.47 9.39
N THR A 130 -2.75 -16.50 8.58
CA THR A 130 -1.48 -17.25 8.57
C THR A 130 -0.40 -16.50 7.79
N GLY A 131 0.88 -16.80 8.02
CA GLY A 131 1.97 -16.25 7.21
C GLY A 131 1.81 -16.57 5.72
N ALA A 132 1.41 -17.81 5.40
CA ALA A 132 1.17 -18.25 4.03
C ALA A 132 -0.03 -17.55 3.38
N GLU A 133 -1.11 -17.29 4.12
CA GLU A 133 -2.22 -16.45 3.65
C GLU A 133 -1.77 -15.02 3.36
N LEU A 134 -0.97 -14.44 4.24
CA LEU A 134 -0.51 -13.07 4.07
C LEU A 134 0.40 -12.92 2.86
N PHE A 135 1.32 -13.86 2.60
CA PHE A 135 2.09 -13.88 1.36
C PHE A 135 1.20 -13.96 0.10
N ARG A 136 0.15 -14.80 0.12
CA ARG A 136 -0.80 -14.88 -1.00
C ARG A 136 -1.57 -13.58 -1.21
N LEU A 137 -1.97 -12.92 -0.13
CA LEU A 137 -2.65 -11.63 -0.16
C LEU A 137 -1.73 -10.53 -0.71
N LEU A 138 -0.46 -10.49 -0.28
CA LEU A 138 0.55 -9.55 -0.79
C LEU A 138 0.85 -9.76 -2.27
N ALA A 139 0.92 -11.00 -2.74
CA ALA A 139 1.01 -11.26 -4.18
C ALA A 139 -0.22 -10.75 -4.95
N GLY A 140 -1.40 -10.71 -4.31
CA GLY A 140 -2.59 -10.05 -4.84
C GLY A 140 -2.40 -8.54 -4.95
N VAL A 141 -2.01 -7.88 -3.86
CA VAL A 141 -1.69 -6.45 -3.82
C VAL A 141 -0.68 -6.07 -4.90
N GLN A 142 0.39 -6.84 -5.06
CA GLN A 142 1.40 -6.57 -6.08
C GLN A 142 0.79 -6.59 -7.50
N ARG A 143 -0.08 -7.57 -7.81
CA ARG A 143 -0.77 -7.62 -9.10
C ARG A 143 -1.67 -6.41 -9.31
N ASP A 144 -2.38 -5.99 -8.27
CA ASP A 144 -3.28 -4.83 -8.33
C ASP A 144 -2.48 -3.54 -8.56
N LEU A 145 -1.38 -3.34 -7.84
CA LEU A 145 -0.45 -2.21 -8.05
C LEU A 145 0.18 -2.22 -9.44
N VAL A 146 0.57 -3.39 -9.97
CA VAL A 146 1.05 -3.51 -11.35
C VAL A 146 -0.05 -3.13 -12.36
N GLY A 147 -1.29 -3.53 -12.10
CA GLY A 147 -2.44 -3.09 -12.88
C GLY A 147 -2.60 -1.57 -12.83
N PHE A 148 -2.49 -0.98 -11.64
CA PHE A 148 -2.60 0.46 -11.44
C PHE A 148 -1.47 1.26 -12.13
N LEU A 149 -0.24 0.72 -12.20
CA LEU A 149 0.82 1.30 -13.03
C LEU A 149 0.40 1.39 -14.51
N GLY A 150 -0.36 0.41 -15.01
CA GLY A 150 -0.96 0.46 -16.35
C GLY A 150 -1.93 1.64 -16.51
N VAL A 151 -2.77 1.88 -15.50
CA VAL A 151 -3.71 3.01 -15.46
C VAL A 151 -2.95 4.33 -15.49
N LEU A 152 -1.89 4.48 -14.68
CA LEU A 152 -1.05 5.69 -14.63
C LEU A 152 -0.33 5.94 -15.95
N ARG A 153 0.17 4.90 -16.63
CA ARG A 153 0.75 5.03 -17.98
C ARG A 153 -0.28 5.57 -18.96
N ALA A 154 -1.48 5.00 -18.98
CA ALA A 154 -2.54 5.41 -19.89
C ALA A 154 -2.98 6.86 -19.64
N TRP A 155 -3.21 7.22 -18.38
CA TRP A 155 -3.58 8.58 -17.98
C TRP A 155 -2.49 9.61 -18.31
N GLY A 156 -1.23 9.31 -17.99
CA GLY A 156 -0.10 10.20 -18.20
C GLY A 156 0.29 10.41 -19.67
N ARG A 157 -0.18 9.55 -20.60
CA ARG A 157 0.02 9.74 -22.05
C ARG A 157 -0.65 11.01 -22.56
N SER A 158 -1.76 11.43 -21.96
CA SER A 158 -2.43 12.70 -22.26
C SER A 158 -1.53 13.93 -22.03
N PHE A 159 -0.46 13.77 -21.25
CA PHE A 159 0.51 14.81 -20.94
C PHE A 159 1.92 14.49 -21.50
N GLY A 160 2.05 13.43 -22.32
CA GLY A 160 3.33 13.00 -22.90
C GLY A 160 4.34 12.44 -21.90
N ARG A 161 3.91 12.07 -20.68
CA ARG A 161 4.80 11.65 -19.58
C ARG A 161 4.42 10.31 -18.94
N GLY A 162 3.45 9.57 -19.49
CA GLY A 162 2.90 8.36 -18.88
C GLY A 162 3.91 7.27 -18.53
N ASP A 163 4.81 6.95 -19.46
CA ASP A 163 5.82 5.91 -19.21
C ASP A 163 6.86 6.35 -18.16
N LEU A 164 7.25 7.62 -18.15
CA LEU A 164 8.15 8.20 -17.15
C LEU A 164 7.51 8.22 -15.76
N LEU A 165 6.26 8.64 -15.66
CA LEU A 165 5.51 8.68 -14.40
C LEU A 165 5.39 7.29 -13.79
N ALA A 166 4.96 6.30 -14.57
CA ALA A 166 4.79 4.94 -14.07
C ALA A 166 6.14 4.29 -13.71
N ALA A 167 7.20 4.51 -14.50
CA ALA A 167 8.53 4.00 -14.17
C ALA A 167 9.07 4.64 -12.88
N ARG A 168 8.80 5.93 -12.67
CA ARG A 168 9.18 6.63 -11.45
C ARG A 168 8.49 6.05 -10.21
N ILE A 169 7.18 5.85 -10.29
CA ILE A 169 6.38 5.27 -9.19
C ILE A 169 6.78 3.82 -8.92
N ASP A 170 6.97 3.02 -9.98
CA ASP A 170 7.42 1.63 -9.87
C ASP A 170 8.77 1.52 -9.16
N ARG A 171 9.71 2.41 -9.50
CA ARG A 171 11.03 2.45 -8.87
C ARG A 171 10.94 2.82 -7.40
N ASP A 172 10.27 3.91 -7.05
CA ASP A 172 10.27 4.43 -5.69
C ASP A 172 9.46 3.54 -4.73
N PHE A 173 8.40 2.86 -5.22
CA PHE A 173 7.59 1.94 -4.41
C PHE A 173 7.93 0.45 -4.64
N ALA A 174 8.95 0.17 -5.46
CA ALA A 174 9.40 -1.19 -5.82
C ALA A 174 8.23 -2.13 -6.19
N ILE A 175 7.31 -1.68 -7.04
CA ILE A 175 6.05 -2.41 -7.32
C ILE A 175 6.32 -3.70 -8.08
N THR A 176 7.10 -3.64 -9.17
CA THR A 176 7.38 -4.80 -10.02
C THR A 176 8.53 -5.69 -9.51
N ALA A 177 9.29 -5.21 -8.51
CA ALA A 177 10.36 -5.98 -7.90
C ALA A 177 9.79 -7.26 -7.25
N PRO A 178 10.44 -8.43 -7.39
CA PRO A 178 9.97 -9.67 -6.78
C PRO A 178 9.74 -9.50 -5.27
N LEU A 179 8.59 -9.95 -4.75
CA LEU A 179 8.37 -9.95 -3.30
C LEU A 179 9.43 -10.82 -2.62
N PRO A 180 9.90 -10.45 -1.41
CA PRO A 180 10.73 -11.34 -0.61
C PRO A 180 9.95 -12.62 -0.38
N ASP A 181 10.54 -13.76 -0.69
CA ASP A 181 9.95 -15.05 -0.33
C ASP A 181 10.19 -15.34 1.16
N ALA A 182 9.51 -16.35 1.68
CA ALA A 182 9.70 -16.79 3.07
C ALA A 182 11.16 -17.18 3.38
N GLY A 183 11.97 -17.50 2.36
CA GLY A 183 13.36 -17.94 2.52
C GLY A 183 14.37 -16.79 2.63
N TRP A 184 13.99 -15.56 2.27
CA TRP A 184 14.88 -14.39 2.34
C TRP A 184 15.20 -13.97 3.78
N VAL A 185 14.26 -14.17 4.70
CA VAL A 185 14.39 -13.75 6.11
C VAL A 185 15.34 -14.66 6.90
N ASP A 186 15.44 -15.94 6.53
CA ASP A 186 16.37 -16.90 7.15
C ASP A 186 17.86 -16.53 6.89
N GLN A 187 18.16 -15.84 5.78
CA GLN A 187 19.53 -15.45 5.43
C GLN A 187 19.97 -14.09 6.01
N ALA A 188 19.03 -13.24 6.42
CA ALA A 188 19.35 -11.91 6.97
C ALA A 188 19.69 -11.94 8.48
N ILE A 189 19.49 -13.08 9.14
CA ILE A 189 19.68 -13.27 10.59
C ILE A 189 20.76 -14.35 10.90
N SER A 190 21.45 -14.87 9.87
CA SER A 190 22.62 -15.76 10.02
C SER A 190 23.93 -15.02 9.74
#